data_AF-A0A6J4JKC0-F1
#
_entry.id   AF-A0A6J4JKC0-F1
#
_cell.length_a   1.000
_cell.length_b   1.000
_cell.length_c   1.000
_cell.angle_alpha   90.00
_cell.angle_beta   90.00
_cell.angle_gamma   90.00
#
_symmetry.space_group_name_H-M   'P 1'
#
loop_
_entity.id
_entity.type
_entity.pdbx_description
1 polymer ?
#
loop_
_entity_poly.entity_id
_entity_poly.type
_entity_poly.pdbx_seq_one_letter_code
_entity_poly.pdbx_strand_id
1 'polypeptide(L)'
;MRGWTGSSIKATAALLLSGSLLTGAAAVALAQSQSFNVTLDGNTIPFTIGNAPTQVRAGAPLVFNMQNTGPAGDTSPRHTHTLAIDGNGVDLKPATTNLTGGQAGTISFPALQPGTYTLYCPVGQHRNNGMAVPLTVVAGAAALPATGGFAVPAGLAAAGIAAGAAGALLRRRS
;
A
#
# COMPACT_ATOMS: atom_id res chain seq x y z
N MET A 1 -54.61 -33.31 -45.55
CA MET A 1 -54.65 -32.26 -44.51
C MET A 1 -54.02 -32.81 -43.23
N ARG A 2 -53.31 -31.93 -42.50
CA ARG A 2 -52.65 -32.09 -41.19
C ARG A 2 -51.29 -32.81 -41.20
N GLY A 3 -50.24 -32.00 -41.23
CA GLY A 3 -48.89 -32.41 -40.81
C GLY A 3 -48.67 -32.15 -39.33
N TRP A 4 -47.56 -32.69 -38.80
CA TRP A 4 -46.80 -32.06 -37.72
C TRP A 4 -45.39 -32.65 -37.70
N THR A 5 -44.39 -31.80 -37.89
CA THR A 5 -42.96 -32.11 -37.89
C THR A 5 -42.44 -32.09 -36.45
N GLY A 6 -41.80 -33.18 -36.03
CA GLY A 6 -41.16 -33.30 -34.72
C GLY A 6 -39.83 -32.54 -34.66
N SER A 7 -39.71 -31.63 -33.69
CA SER A 7 -38.49 -30.89 -33.40
C SER A 7 -37.56 -31.70 -32.50
N SER A 8 -36.30 -31.81 -32.89
CA SER A 8 -35.21 -32.38 -32.09
C SER A 8 -34.50 -31.24 -31.35
N ILE A 9 -34.72 -31.13 -30.04
CA ILE A 9 -33.97 -30.21 -29.17
C ILE A 9 -32.91 -31.04 -28.44
N LYS A 10 -31.66 -30.85 -28.84
CA LYS A 10 -30.48 -31.41 -28.19
C LYS A 10 -30.35 -30.82 -26.79
N ALA A 11 -30.47 -31.66 -25.78
CA ALA A 11 -30.11 -31.35 -24.42
C ALA A 11 -28.58 -31.29 -24.31
N THR A 12 -28.04 -30.11 -24.02
CA THR A 12 -26.70 -29.97 -23.46
C THR A 12 -26.80 -29.10 -22.22
N ALA A 13 -26.33 -29.69 -21.13
CA ALA A 13 -26.56 -29.32 -19.75
C ALA A 13 -26.09 -27.89 -19.43
N ALA A 14 -27.01 -27.12 -18.86
CA ALA A 14 -26.66 -25.96 -18.05
C ALA A 14 -26.06 -26.49 -16.73
N LEU A 15 -24.74 -26.43 -16.62
CA LEU A 15 -24.04 -26.70 -15.38
C LEU A 15 -24.20 -25.47 -14.47
N LEU A 16 -25.33 -25.41 -13.77
CA LEU A 16 -25.55 -24.50 -12.64
C LEU A 16 -24.65 -24.95 -11.48
N LEU A 17 -23.35 -24.62 -11.56
CA LEU A 17 -22.51 -24.62 -10.37
C LEU A 17 -22.93 -23.43 -9.51
N SER A 18 -23.90 -23.72 -8.65
CA SER A 18 -24.13 -23.00 -7.40
C SER A 18 -22.91 -23.22 -6.51
N GLY A 19 -21.81 -22.56 -6.86
CA GLY A 19 -20.59 -22.50 -6.09
C GLY A 19 -20.50 -21.14 -5.45
N SER A 20 -21.19 -20.96 -4.32
CA SER A 20 -20.87 -19.88 -3.38
C SER A 20 -19.45 -20.12 -2.85
N LEU A 21 -18.44 -19.72 -3.63
CA LEU A 21 -17.15 -19.34 -3.07
C LEU A 21 -17.33 -17.95 -2.45
N LEU A 22 -17.97 -17.91 -1.28
CA LEU A 22 -17.51 -17.00 -0.23
C LEU A 22 -16.20 -17.59 0.32
N THR A 23 -15.18 -17.72 -0.53
CA THR A 23 -13.83 -17.55 -0.04
C THR A 23 -13.77 -16.09 0.34
N GLY A 24 -13.93 -15.81 1.63
CA GLY A 24 -13.41 -14.61 2.23
C GLY A 24 -11.91 -14.58 1.93
N ALA A 25 -11.56 -14.05 0.77
CA ALA A 25 -10.25 -13.49 0.56
C ALA A 25 -10.19 -12.36 1.59
N ALA A 26 -9.65 -12.66 2.76
CA ALA A 26 -8.83 -11.68 3.42
C ALA A 26 -7.82 -11.29 2.35
N ALA A 27 -8.12 -10.24 1.60
CA ALA A 27 -7.15 -9.59 0.77
C ALA A 27 -6.05 -9.22 1.76
N VAL A 28 -4.98 -10.00 1.78
CA VAL A 28 -3.73 -9.55 2.33
C VAL A 28 -3.44 -8.34 1.48
N ALA A 29 -3.81 -7.17 1.97
CA ALA A 29 -3.41 -5.92 1.38
C ALA A 29 -1.90 -5.90 1.57
N LEU A 30 -1.19 -6.52 0.63
CA LEU A 30 0.24 -6.34 0.49
C LEU A 30 0.40 -4.84 0.42
N ALA A 31 0.99 -4.26 1.46
CA ALA A 31 1.19 -2.84 1.53
C ALA A 31 2.10 -2.48 0.35
N GLN A 32 1.49 -2.03 -0.74
CA GLN A 32 2.20 -1.73 -1.97
C GLN A 32 3.16 -0.58 -1.66
N SER A 33 4.43 -0.76 -2.04
CA SER A 33 5.45 0.26 -1.84
C SER A 33 5.01 1.59 -2.46
N GLN A 34 5.25 2.67 -1.75
CA GLN A 34 4.98 4.01 -2.24
C GLN A 34 6.22 4.52 -2.98
N SER A 35 6.10 4.77 -4.28
CA SER A 35 7.22 5.25 -5.09
C SER A 35 7.12 6.75 -5.38
N PHE A 36 8.24 7.46 -5.25
CA PHE A 36 8.35 8.91 -5.45
C PHE A 36 9.54 9.22 -6.34
N ASN A 37 9.36 10.11 -7.30
CA ASN A 37 10.44 10.65 -8.11
C ASN A 37 10.93 11.94 -7.47
N VAL A 38 12.19 12.00 -7.11
CA VAL A 38 12.80 13.15 -6.42
C VAL A 38 14.05 13.62 -7.14
N THR A 39 14.32 14.92 -7.05
CA THR A 39 15.54 15.50 -7.61
C THR A 39 16.48 15.93 -6.48
N LEU A 40 17.76 15.61 -6.61
CA LEU A 40 18.81 16.03 -5.69
C LEU A 40 19.62 17.12 -6.38
N ASP A 41 19.89 18.21 -5.65
CA ASP A 41 20.38 19.48 -6.19
C ASP A 41 19.44 20.14 -7.21
N GLY A 42 19.19 21.44 -7.07
CA GLY A 42 18.49 22.21 -8.09
C GLY A 42 19.47 22.73 -9.13
N ASN A 43 19.03 22.91 -10.38
CA ASN A 43 19.84 23.53 -11.44
C ASN A 43 20.34 24.95 -11.07
N THR A 44 19.75 25.59 -10.05
CA THR A 44 20.07 26.96 -9.61
C THR A 44 20.46 27.06 -8.13
N ILE A 45 20.17 26.04 -7.31
CA ILE A 45 20.42 26.06 -5.86
C ILE A 45 20.95 24.68 -5.44
N PRO A 46 22.19 24.57 -4.92
CA PRO A 46 22.71 23.30 -4.41
C PRO A 46 22.03 22.92 -3.09
N PHE A 47 22.17 21.66 -2.67
CA PHE A 47 21.70 21.14 -1.38
C PHE A 47 20.18 21.14 -1.23
N THR A 48 19.44 20.81 -2.29
CA THR A 48 17.97 20.74 -2.26
C THR A 48 17.45 19.35 -2.57
N ILE A 49 16.32 18.98 -1.95
CA ILE A 49 15.54 17.79 -2.31
C ILE A 49 14.24 18.26 -2.96
N GLY A 50 14.19 18.21 -4.29
CA GLY A 50 13.02 18.61 -5.07
C GLY A 50 12.01 17.47 -5.23
N ASN A 51 10.73 17.84 -5.36
CA ASN A 51 9.60 16.91 -5.51
C ASN A 51 9.43 15.89 -4.37
N ALA A 52 10.06 16.13 -3.21
CA ALA A 52 9.87 15.29 -2.06
C ALA A 52 8.40 15.34 -1.58
N PRO A 53 7.81 14.19 -1.22
CA PRO A 53 6.49 14.18 -0.61
C PRO A 53 6.54 14.82 0.78
N THR A 54 5.57 15.67 1.08
CA THR A 54 5.39 16.21 2.45
C THR A 54 4.61 15.24 3.34
N GLN A 55 3.90 14.29 2.73
CA GLN A 55 3.06 13.31 3.42
C GLN A 55 3.10 11.95 2.74
N VAL A 56 3.24 10.88 3.54
CA VAL A 56 3.23 9.48 3.09
C VAL A 56 2.37 8.62 4.02
N ARG A 57 2.08 7.37 3.63
CA ARG A 57 1.22 6.47 4.41
C ARG A 57 2.07 5.53 5.26
N ALA A 58 1.65 5.33 6.50
CA ALA A 58 2.21 4.32 7.37
C ALA A 58 1.94 2.91 6.82
N GLY A 59 2.79 1.97 7.20
CA GLY A 59 2.59 0.54 6.92
C GLY A 59 3.02 0.07 5.53
N ALA A 60 3.47 0.96 4.64
CA ALA A 60 4.04 0.60 3.34
C ALA A 60 5.51 1.04 3.22
N PRO A 61 6.39 0.24 2.58
CA PRO A 61 7.75 0.69 2.26
C PRO A 61 7.75 1.92 1.36
N LEU A 62 8.75 2.78 1.50
CA LEU A 62 8.94 3.96 0.67
C LEU A 62 10.07 3.71 -0.33
N VAL A 63 9.87 4.09 -1.59
CA VAL A 63 10.85 3.96 -2.66
C VAL A 63 11.06 5.32 -3.29
N PHE A 64 12.30 5.81 -3.29
CA PHE A 64 12.69 7.07 -3.90
C PHE A 64 13.51 6.80 -5.15
N ASN A 65 12.98 7.16 -6.31
CA ASN A 65 13.72 7.22 -7.56
C ASN A 65 14.34 8.61 -7.66
N MET A 66 15.64 8.69 -7.42
CA MET A 66 16.37 9.94 -7.33
C MET A 66 17.07 10.22 -8.64
N GLN A 67 16.99 11.47 -9.09
CA GLN A 67 17.88 12.02 -10.09
C GLN A 67 18.73 13.11 -9.45
N ASN A 68 20.05 12.96 -9.48
CA ASN A 68 20.94 14.05 -9.13
C ASN A 68 21.08 14.98 -10.34
N THR A 69 20.53 16.19 -10.23
CA THR A 69 20.52 17.22 -11.27
C THR A 69 21.67 18.21 -11.13
N GLY A 70 22.57 18.02 -10.16
CA GLY A 70 23.83 18.76 -10.08
C GLY A 70 24.73 18.51 -11.30
N PRO A 71 25.69 19.42 -11.57
CA PRO A 71 26.67 19.28 -12.65
C PRO A 71 27.34 17.91 -12.65
N ALA A 72 27.51 17.30 -13.83
CA ALA A 72 28.06 15.95 -13.94
C ALA A 72 29.48 15.84 -13.35
N GLY A 73 29.70 14.81 -12.52
CA GLY A 73 30.99 14.49 -11.91
C GLY A 73 31.17 14.97 -10.47
N ASP A 74 32.39 14.80 -9.95
CA ASP A 74 32.82 15.24 -8.61
C ASP A 74 33.44 16.64 -8.71
N THR A 75 32.63 17.62 -9.11
CA THR A 75 33.04 19.02 -9.20
C THR A 75 33.07 19.68 -7.82
N SER A 76 33.61 20.89 -7.72
CA SER A 76 33.58 21.68 -6.48
C SER A 76 32.54 22.81 -6.60
N PRO A 77 31.58 22.93 -5.66
CA PRO A 77 31.37 22.09 -4.48
C PRO A 77 30.91 20.66 -4.85
N ARG A 78 31.21 19.67 -3.99
CA ARG A 78 30.86 18.27 -4.24
C ARG A 78 29.35 18.07 -4.29
N HIS A 79 28.82 17.74 -5.46
CA HIS A 79 27.40 17.46 -5.71
C HIS A 79 27.03 16.00 -5.42
N THR A 80 27.65 15.41 -4.40
CA THR A 80 27.44 13.98 -4.09
C THR A 80 26.32 13.84 -3.07
N HIS A 81 25.25 13.13 -3.42
CA HIS A 81 24.03 13.08 -2.61
C HIS A 81 23.50 11.68 -2.39
N THR A 82 22.73 11.54 -1.33
CA THR A 82 21.93 10.35 -1.03
C THR A 82 20.75 10.79 -0.16
N LEU A 83 19.88 9.85 0.22
CA LEU A 83 18.75 10.13 1.11
C LEU A 83 18.83 9.28 2.37
N ALA A 84 18.48 9.88 3.49
CA ALA A 84 18.27 9.24 4.78
C ALA A 84 16.98 9.79 5.42
N ILE A 85 16.40 9.02 6.35
CA ILE A 85 15.22 9.43 7.11
C ILE A 85 15.53 9.35 8.59
N ASP A 86 15.24 10.41 9.35
CA ASP A 86 15.29 10.36 10.81
C ASP A 86 14.03 10.97 11.45
N GLY A 87 13.86 10.71 12.74
CA GLY A 87 12.72 11.19 13.52
C GLY A 87 11.94 10.04 14.15
N ASN A 88 11.08 10.37 15.11
CA ASN A 88 10.23 9.40 15.82
C ASN A 88 11.02 8.17 16.36
N GLY A 89 12.24 8.40 16.86
CA GLY A 89 13.09 7.37 17.44
C GLY A 89 13.87 6.48 16.46
N VAL A 90 13.82 6.75 15.15
CA VAL A 90 14.61 6.02 14.13
C VAL A 90 15.60 6.93 13.38
N ASP A 91 16.69 6.34 12.91
CA ASP A 91 17.65 6.94 11.97
C ASP A 91 18.00 5.91 10.90
N LEU A 92 17.36 6.05 9.73
CA LEU A 92 17.47 5.14 8.61
C LEU A 92 18.45 5.72 7.59
N LYS A 93 19.65 5.16 7.58
CA LYS A 93 20.67 5.48 6.57
C LYS A 93 20.46 4.61 5.31
N PRO A 94 20.83 5.13 4.13
CA PRO A 94 20.73 4.36 2.90
C PRO A 94 21.75 3.23 2.87
N ALA A 95 21.35 2.09 2.31
CA ALA A 95 22.26 0.99 2.01
C ALA A 95 23.01 1.17 0.67
N THR A 96 22.68 2.21 -0.10
CA THR A 96 23.22 2.45 -1.44
C THR A 96 24.37 3.45 -1.44
N THR A 97 25.23 3.34 -2.46
CA THR A 97 26.27 4.34 -2.76
C THR A 97 25.66 5.71 -3.05
N ASN A 98 26.39 6.77 -2.71
CA ASN A 98 26.00 8.13 -3.04
C ASN A 98 25.99 8.36 -4.56
N LEU A 99 25.07 9.21 -5.03
CA LEU A 99 24.97 9.64 -6.42
C LEU A 99 25.82 10.89 -6.63
N THR A 100 26.78 10.85 -7.55
CA THR A 100 27.43 12.07 -8.05
C THR A 100 26.50 12.83 -8.99
N GLY A 101 26.85 14.07 -9.34
CA GLY A 101 26.04 14.87 -10.25
C GLY A 101 25.79 14.17 -11.59
N GLY A 102 24.58 14.33 -12.14
CA GLY A 102 24.11 13.66 -13.35
C GLY A 102 23.66 12.20 -13.18
N GLN A 103 23.94 11.55 -12.05
CA GLN A 103 23.55 10.16 -11.82
C GLN A 103 22.11 10.01 -11.32
N ALA A 104 21.53 8.84 -11.59
CA ALA A 104 20.25 8.41 -11.06
C ALA A 104 20.41 7.15 -10.20
N GLY A 105 19.48 6.93 -9.28
CA GLY A 105 19.44 5.72 -8.46
C GLY A 105 18.16 5.57 -7.68
N THR A 106 17.98 4.42 -7.06
CA THR A 106 16.78 4.11 -6.26
C THR A 106 17.18 3.74 -4.85
N ILE A 107 16.49 4.31 -3.85
CA ILE A 107 16.61 3.94 -2.44
C ILE A 107 15.26 3.48 -1.93
N SER A 108 15.27 2.40 -1.14
CA SER A 108 14.09 1.89 -0.45
C SER A 108 14.26 2.02 1.05
N PHE A 109 13.24 2.52 1.73
CA PHE A 109 13.13 2.52 3.19
C PHE A 109 12.02 1.57 3.63
N PRO A 110 12.16 0.93 4.80
CA PRO A 110 11.10 0.12 5.39
C PRO A 110 9.86 0.96 5.69
N ALA A 111 8.74 0.28 5.98
CA ALA A 111 7.52 0.93 6.41
C ALA A 111 7.74 1.72 7.71
N LEU A 112 7.25 2.96 7.73
CA LEU A 112 7.30 3.83 8.89
C LEU A 112 5.98 3.79 9.67
N GLN A 113 6.07 4.05 10.97
CA GLN A 113 4.90 4.30 11.82
C GLN A 113 4.40 5.73 11.60
N PRO A 114 3.13 6.04 11.92
CA PRO A 114 2.64 7.41 11.90
C PRO A 114 3.49 8.33 12.78
N GLY A 115 3.80 9.53 12.29
CA GLY A 115 4.65 10.49 13.00
C GLY A 115 5.31 11.52 12.09
N THR A 116 6.16 12.34 12.69
CA THR A 116 6.95 13.37 12.00
C THR A 116 8.39 12.92 11.84
N TYR A 117 8.91 13.09 10.63
CA TYR A 117 10.24 12.68 10.20
C TYR A 117 10.91 13.80 9.41
N THR A 118 12.21 13.67 9.19
CA THR A 118 12.97 14.47 8.24
C THR A 118 13.54 13.55 7.17
N LEU A 119 13.31 13.88 5.90
CA LEU A 119 14.06 13.33 4.78
C LEU A 119 15.23 14.27 4.50
N TYR A 120 16.46 13.76 4.50
CA TYR A 120 17.65 14.61 4.38
C TYR A 120 18.80 13.90 3.66
N CYS A 121 19.83 14.68 3.29
CA CYS A 121 21.10 14.13 2.79
C CYS A 121 22.14 14.04 3.92
N PRO A 122 22.65 12.84 4.26
CA PRO A 122 23.63 12.64 5.33
C PRO A 122 25.08 12.93 4.93
N VAL A 123 25.34 13.35 3.68
CA VAL A 123 26.71 13.57 3.19
C VAL A 123 27.27 14.86 3.80
N GLY A 124 28.37 14.73 4.54
CA GLY A 124 29.07 15.88 5.12
C GLY A 124 28.14 16.83 5.87
N GLN A 125 28.15 18.10 5.48
CA GLN A 125 27.31 19.16 6.06
C GLN A 125 26.08 19.51 5.19
N HIS A 126 25.64 18.63 4.28
CA HIS A 126 24.57 18.94 3.33
C HIS A 126 23.24 19.22 4.04
N ARG A 127 22.94 18.48 5.12
CA ARG A 127 21.79 18.76 5.98
C ARG A 127 21.85 20.16 6.59
N ASN A 128 23.00 20.54 7.16
CA ASN A 128 23.22 21.85 7.75
C ASN A 128 23.14 22.99 6.72
N ASN A 129 23.44 22.68 5.46
CA ASN A 129 23.28 23.60 4.33
C ASN A 129 21.85 23.68 3.78
N GLY A 130 20.88 22.99 4.40
CA GLY A 130 19.47 23.07 4.04
C GLY A 130 18.92 21.86 3.28
N MET A 131 19.71 20.80 3.06
CA MET A 131 19.26 19.59 2.36
C MET A 131 18.46 18.67 3.28
N ALA A 132 17.34 19.20 3.76
CA ALA A 132 16.40 18.54 4.65
C ALA A 132 14.99 19.03 4.36
N VAL A 133 14.04 18.12 4.29
CA VAL A 133 12.62 18.42 4.10
C VAL A 133 11.79 17.66 5.14
N PRO A 134 10.74 18.28 5.70
CA PRO A 134 9.84 17.60 6.62
C PRO A 134 9.03 16.52 5.90
N LEU A 135 8.82 15.39 6.57
CA LEU A 135 8.05 14.26 6.09
C LEU A 135 7.04 13.84 7.16
N THR A 136 5.75 13.91 6.85
CA THR A 136 4.69 13.43 7.76
C THR A 136 4.22 12.05 7.32
N VAL A 137 4.32 11.07 8.19
CA VAL A 137 3.75 9.74 7.97
C VAL A 137 2.38 9.73 8.65
N VAL A 138 1.31 9.58 7.86
CA VAL A 138 -0.04 9.46 8.40
C VAL A 138 -0.46 8.01 8.49
N ALA A 139 -1.38 7.70 9.40
CA ALA A 139 -2.00 6.39 9.44
C ALA A 139 -2.52 6.01 8.05
N GLY A 140 -2.03 4.90 7.50
CA GLY A 140 -2.70 4.25 6.39
C GLY A 140 -4.08 3.80 6.86
N ALA A 141 -5.01 3.57 5.94
CA ALA A 141 -6.18 2.77 6.27
C ALA A 141 -5.65 1.41 6.75
N ALA A 142 -5.54 1.23 8.07
CA ALA A 142 -5.38 -0.08 8.64
C ALA A 142 -6.48 -0.91 8.01
N ALA A 143 -6.14 -2.09 7.47
CA ALA A 143 -7.16 -3.06 7.12
C ALA A 143 -8.06 -3.16 8.35
N LEU A 144 -9.26 -2.59 8.27
CA LEU A 144 -10.24 -2.71 9.34
C LEU A 144 -10.34 -4.22 9.62
N PRO A 145 -10.36 -4.68 10.88
CA PRO A 145 -10.75 -6.05 11.13
C PRO A 145 -12.07 -6.24 10.39
N ALA A 146 -12.15 -7.27 9.54
CA ALA A 146 -13.35 -7.53 8.76
C ALA A 146 -14.53 -7.62 9.74
N THR A 147 -15.31 -6.54 9.84
CA THR A 147 -16.54 -6.51 10.62
C THR A 147 -17.57 -7.30 9.83
N GLY A 148 -17.46 -8.62 9.98
CA GLY A 148 -18.41 -9.64 9.58
C GLY A 148 -18.53 -10.78 10.60
N GLY A 149 -17.71 -10.78 11.65
CA GLY A 149 -17.90 -11.63 12.82
C GLY A 149 -18.45 -10.78 13.96
N PHE A 150 -19.65 -11.11 14.44
CA PHE A 150 -20.12 -10.61 15.74
C PHE A 150 -19.06 -10.96 16.80
N ALA A 151 -18.36 -9.96 17.31
CA ALA A 151 -17.56 -10.10 18.52
C ALA A 151 -18.54 -10.25 19.68
N VAL A 152 -18.86 -11.50 20.04
CA VAL A 152 -19.45 -11.79 21.34
C VAL A 152 -18.36 -11.57 22.39
N PRO A 153 -18.52 -10.60 23.32
CA PRO A 153 -17.58 -10.47 24.42
C PRO A 153 -17.62 -11.77 25.24
N ALA A 154 -16.44 -12.25 25.66
CA ALA A 154 -16.22 -13.53 26.33
C ALA A 154 -16.83 -13.65 27.75
N GLY A 155 -17.88 -12.88 28.05
CA GLY A 155 -18.51 -12.78 29.37
C GLY A 155 -20.04 -12.96 29.39
N LEU A 156 -20.71 -13.22 28.27
CA LEU A 156 -22.15 -13.56 28.27
C LEU A 156 -22.41 -14.88 27.55
N ALA A 157 -22.14 -15.98 28.23
CA ALA A 157 -22.76 -17.27 27.91
C ALA A 157 -24.21 -17.28 28.44
N ALA A 158 -25.07 -18.00 27.72
CA ALA A 158 -26.35 -18.56 28.18
C ALA A 158 -27.52 -17.60 28.45
N ALA A 159 -28.28 -17.27 27.39
CA ALA A 159 -29.76 -17.23 27.40
C ALA A 159 -30.31 -16.95 25.99
N GLY A 160 -31.19 -17.80 25.46
CA GLY A 160 -32.07 -17.44 24.34
C GLY A 160 -32.24 -18.50 23.26
N ILE A 161 -33.16 -19.44 23.49
CA ILE A 161 -33.72 -20.38 22.52
C ILE A 161 -34.83 -19.69 21.69
N ALA A 162 -35.01 -20.16 20.45
CA ALA A 162 -36.21 -20.14 19.59
C ALA A 162 -36.54 -18.92 18.70
N ALA A 163 -36.50 -19.15 17.38
CA ALA A 163 -37.60 -18.98 16.40
C ALA A 163 -37.03 -19.19 14.97
N GLY A 164 -37.54 -19.99 14.05
CA GLY A 164 -38.70 -20.88 14.05
C GLY A 164 -38.67 -21.78 12.82
N ALA A 165 -39.19 -23.00 12.96
CA ALA A 165 -39.53 -23.89 11.86
C ALA A 165 -40.97 -24.37 12.10
N ALA A 166 -41.92 -23.94 11.26
CA ALA A 166 -43.23 -24.58 11.13
C ALA A 166 -44.00 -24.08 9.90
N GLY A 167 -44.47 -25.03 9.08
CA GLY A 167 -45.56 -24.88 8.10
C GLY A 167 -45.12 -25.19 6.66
N ALA A 168 -45.66 -26.16 5.91
CA ALA A 168 -46.76 -27.08 6.18
C ALA A 168 -46.65 -28.25 5.18
N LEU A 169 -47.00 -29.45 5.64
CA LEU A 169 -47.05 -30.70 4.86
C LEU A 169 -48.51 -31.16 4.83
N LEU A 170 -48.92 -31.72 3.68
CA LEU A 170 -50.18 -32.41 3.34
C LEU A 170 -51.43 -31.58 2.99
N ARG A 171 -51.86 -31.71 1.72
CA ARG A 171 -53.23 -32.13 1.43
C ARG A 171 -53.24 -33.38 0.54
N ARG A 172 -54.11 -34.29 0.97
CA ARG A 172 -54.31 -35.71 0.63
C ARG A 172 -54.56 -36.02 -0.86
N ARG A 173 -54.16 -37.24 -1.21
CA ARG A 173 -54.70 -38.07 -2.29
C ARG A 173 -56.16 -38.44 -2.00
N SER A 174 -56.98 -38.47 -3.04
CA SER A 174 -58.16 -39.31 -3.21
C SER A 174 -58.16 -39.78 -4.65
#